data_AF-A0A511MXY7-F1
#
_entry.id   AF-A0A511MXY7-F1
#
_cell.length_a   1.000
_cell.length_b   1.000
_cell.length_c   1.000
_cell.angle_alpha   90.00
_cell.angle_beta   90.00
_cell.angle_gamma   90.00
#
_symmetry.space_group_name_H-M   'P 1'
#
loop_
_entity.id
_entity.type
_entity.pdbx_description
1 polymer ?
#
loop_
_entity_poly.entity_id
_entity_poly.type
_entity_poly.pdbx_seq_one_letter_code
_entity_poly.pdbx_strand_id
1 'polypeptide(L)'
;MERDKRIKETMQKGARAAIVIAVLAMAALFLAEHLQSSSILKGFGIGLMVVLPVSLILMTYRGYQSMDEYGKTMTLKAVAVGFMVVMGLSMIYFPLEAAFKLPPLPLWVIWVVGSTSYGIAMGVQSRTGAE
;
A
#
# COMPACT_ATOMS: atom_id res chain seq x y z
N MET A 1 -8.07 24.29 -12.53
CA MET A 1 -8.43 24.52 -11.11
C MET A 1 -9.47 23.52 -10.56
N GLU A 2 -10.68 23.39 -11.12
CA GLU A 2 -11.65 22.42 -10.53
C GLU A 2 -11.27 20.94 -10.72
N ARG A 3 -10.56 20.59 -11.81
CA ARG A 3 -10.17 19.20 -12.11
C ARG A 3 -9.16 18.66 -11.08
N ASP A 4 -8.14 19.45 -10.76
CA ASP A 4 -7.05 19.05 -9.87
C ASP A 4 -7.54 18.90 -8.42
N LYS A 5 -8.48 19.75 -8.01
CA LYS A 5 -9.15 19.65 -6.70
C LYS A 5 -9.98 18.36 -6.60
N ARG A 6 -10.74 18.01 -7.63
CA ARG A 6 -11.51 16.75 -7.70
C ARG A 6 -10.62 15.51 -7.68
N ILE A 7 -9.48 15.54 -8.38
CA ILE A 7 -8.51 14.45 -8.39
C ILE A 7 -7.91 14.26 -7.00
N LYS A 8 -7.46 15.36 -6.36
CA LYS A 8 -6.89 15.33 -5.01
C LYS A 8 -7.88 14.80 -3.97
N GLU A 9 -9.14 15.23 -4.04
CA GLU A 9 -10.20 14.73 -3.16
C GLU A 9 -10.50 13.24 -3.39
N THR A 10 -10.52 12.79 -4.65
CA THR A 10 -10.75 11.38 -5.00
C THR A 10 -9.61 10.49 -4.51
N MET A 11 -8.37 10.93 -4.72
CA MET A 11 -7.18 10.23 -4.23
C MET A 11 -7.15 10.18 -2.69
N GLN A 12 -7.50 11.28 -2.02
CA GLN A 12 -7.54 11.34 -0.56
C GLN A 12 -8.65 10.46 0.03
N LYS A 13 -9.86 10.48 -0.57
CA LYS A 13 -10.97 9.61 -0.16
C LYS A 13 -10.62 8.15 -0.31
N GLY A 14 -10.00 7.77 -1.43
CA GLY A 14 -9.62 6.39 -1.67
C GLY A 14 -8.42 5.93 -0.82
N ALA A 15 -7.46 6.80 -0.53
CA ALA A 15 -6.40 6.52 0.43
C ALA A 15 -6.95 6.28 1.85
N ARG A 16 -7.92 7.12 2.29
CA ARG A 16 -8.63 6.91 3.56
C ARG A 16 -9.40 5.60 3.57
N ALA A 17 -10.10 5.27 2.48
CA ALA A 17 -10.82 4.00 2.36
C ALA A 17 -9.86 2.80 2.43
N ALA A 18 -8.72 2.86 1.77
CA ALA A 18 -7.70 1.82 1.84
C ALA A 18 -7.16 1.63 3.26
N ILE A 19 -6.89 2.71 4.00
CA ILE A 19 -6.48 2.65 5.41
C ILE A 19 -7.56 1.99 6.26
N VAL A 20 -8.82 2.39 6.10
CA VAL A 20 -9.95 1.81 6.84
C VAL A 20 -10.10 0.32 6.54
N ILE A 21 -10.03 -0.08 5.27
CA ILE A 21 -10.10 -1.50 4.88
C ILE A 21 -8.93 -2.28 5.47
N ALA A 22 -7.73 -1.73 5.49
CA ALA A 22 -6.55 -2.39 6.07
C ALA A 22 -6.70 -2.60 7.58
N VAL A 23 -7.20 -1.58 8.30
CA VAL A 23 -7.47 -1.68 9.75
C VAL A 23 -8.56 -2.71 10.02
N LEU A 24 -9.64 -2.71 9.26
CA LEU A 24 -10.73 -3.68 9.40
C LEU A 24 -10.26 -5.12 9.10
N ALA A 25 -9.44 -5.30 8.07
CA ALA A 25 -8.87 -6.60 7.73
C ALA A 25 -7.95 -7.12 8.85
N MET A 26 -7.07 -6.26 9.39
CA MET A 26 -6.22 -6.62 10.53
C MET A 26 -7.05 -6.95 11.78
N ALA A 27 -8.05 -6.13 12.10
CA ALA A 27 -8.93 -6.37 13.23
C ALA A 27 -9.69 -7.70 13.07
N ALA A 28 -10.21 -8.00 11.88
CA ALA A 28 -10.90 -9.26 11.59
C ALA A 28 -9.97 -10.48 11.74
N LEU A 29 -8.72 -10.40 11.26
CA LEU A 29 -7.74 -11.48 11.41
C LEU A 29 -7.36 -11.70 12.89
N PHE A 30 -7.13 -10.62 13.63
CA PHE A 30 -6.77 -10.68 15.05
C PHE A 30 -7.92 -11.22 15.92
N LEU A 31 -9.15 -10.78 15.66
CA LEU A 31 -10.37 -11.29 16.31
C LEU A 31 -10.63 -12.76 15.96
N ALA A 32 -10.35 -13.17 14.72
CA ALA A 32 -10.55 -14.56 14.29
C ALA A 32 -9.59 -15.56 14.96
N GLU A 33 -8.40 -15.13 15.40
CA GLU A 33 -7.52 -15.94 16.24
C GLU A 33 -8.03 -16.07 17.68
N HIS A 34 -8.57 -14.98 18.25
CA HIS A 34 -9.03 -14.97 19.64
C HIS A 34 -10.40 -15.61 19.88
N LEU A 35 -11.31 -15.54 18.91
CA LEU A 35 -12.70 -15.98 19.12
C LEU A 35 -12.94 -17.47 18.81
N GLN A 36 -11.92 -18.24 18.38
CA GLN A 36 -12.07 -19.60 17.84
C GLN A 36 -13.22 -19.72 16.80
N SER A 37 -13.64 -18.61 16.20
CA SER A 37 -14.90 -18.48 15.50
C SER A 37 -14.70 -18.53 13.99
N SER A 38 -15.37 -19.52 13.38
CA SER A 38 -15.77 -19.75 11.98
C SER A 38 -14.81 -19.32 10.86
N SER A 39 -14.53 -20.26 9.95
CA SER A 39 -13.82 -20.08 8.68
C SER A 39 -14.29 -18.86 7.86
N ILE A 40 -15.51 -18.36 8.11
CA ILE A 40 -16.11 -17.18 7.48
C ILE A 40 -15.35 -15.89 7.87
N LEU A 41 -15.02 -15.68 9.14
CA LEU A 41 -14.35 -14.44 9.59
C LEU A 41 -12.91 -14.36 9.03
N LYS A 42 -12.20 -15.49 9.04
CA LYS A 42 -10.89 -15.62 8.40
C LYS A 42 -10.97 -15.41 6.89
N GLY A 43 -11.95 -16.01 6.22
CA GLY A 43 -12.20 -15.83 4.80
C GLY A 43 -12.47 -14.37 4.43
N PHE A 44 -13.26 -13.66 5.24
CA PHE A 44 -13.55 -12.24 5.05
C PHE A 44 -12.30 -11.36 5.24
N GLY A 45 -11.50 -11.61 6.28
CA GLY A 45 -10.24 -10.90 6.52
C GLY A 45 -9.23 -11.08 5.38
N ILE A 46 -9.08 -12.32 4.90
CA ILE A 46 -8.22 -12.64 3.74
C ILE A 46 -8.77 -11.96 2.48
N GLY A 47 -10.07 -12.04 2.23
CA GLY A 47 -10.72 -11.42 1.07
C GLY A 47 -10.50 -9.91 1.02
N LEU A 48 -10.64 -9.21 2.15
CA LEU A 48 -10.35 -7.77 2.24
C LEU A 48 -8.87 -7.45 1.96
N MET A 49 -7.94 -8.27 2.47
CA MET A 49 -6.51 -8.08 2.21
C MET A 49 -6.15 -8.29 0.73
N VAL A 50 -6.85 -9.17 0.02
CA VAL A 50 -6.62 -9.40 -1.41
C VAL A 50 -7.23 -8.30 -2.28
N VAL A 51 -8.38 -7.74 -1.90
CA VAL A 51 -9.03 -6.65 -2.65
C VAL A 51 -8.26 -5.34 -2.55
N LEU A 52 -7.58 -5.09 -1.42
CA LEU A 52 -6.78 -3.90 -1.18
C LEU A 52 -5.75 -3.57 -2.28
N PRO A 53 -4.81 -4.45 -2.63
CA PRO A 53 -3.83 -4.18 -3.68
C PRO A 53 -4.50 -3.89 -5.02
N VAL A 54 -5.55 -4.63 -5.38
CA VAL A 54 -6.30 -4.41 -6.63
C VAL A 54 -6.93 -3.01 -6.65
N SER A 55 -7.56 -2.60 -5.56
CA SER A 55 -8.18 -1.28 -5.43
C SER A 55 -7.16 -0.14 -5.53
N LEU A 56 -5.98 -0.30 -4.91
CA LEU A 56 -4.90 0.68 -4.99
C LEU A 56 -4.29 0.76 -6.39
N ILE A 57 -4.13 -0.37 -7.08
CA ILE A 57 -3.65 -0.39 -8.46
C ILE A 57 -4.61 0.38 -9.35
N LEU A 58 -5.92 0.10 -9.27
CA LEU A 58 -6.93 0.80 -10.07
C LEU A 58 -6.97 2.30 -9.76
N MET A 59 -6.91 2.67 -8.49
CA MET A 59 -6.85 4.08 -8.08
C MET A 59 -5.60 4.79 -8.62
N THR A 60 -4.44 4.17 -8.43
CA THR A 60 -3.15 4.75 -8.85
C THR A 60 -3.10 4.88 -10.35
N TYR A 61 -3.59 3.88 -11.09
CA TYR A 61 -3.67 3.91 -12.54
C TYR A 61 -4.57 5.05 -13.04
N ARG A 62 -5.77 5.19 -12.48
CA ARG A 62 -6.69 6.29 -12.84
C ARG A 62 -6.11 7.65 -12.48
N GLY A 63 -5.47 7.76 -11.32
CA GLY A 63 -4.75 8.96 -10.88
C GLY A 63 -3.64 9.33 -11.88
N TYR A 64 -2.79 8.36 -12.23
CA TYR A 64 -1.67 8.53 -13.16
C TYR A 64 -2.12 9.01 -14.55
N GLN A 65 -3.21 8.44 -15.09
CA GLN A 65 -3.75 8.90 -16.39
C GLN A 65 -4.26 10.34 -16.35
N SER A 66 -4.72 10.81 -15.20
CA SER A 66 -5.27 12.16 -15.03
C SER A 66 -4.22 13.24 -14.72
N MET A 67 -2.97 12.83 -14.45
CA MET A 67 -1.86 13.73 -14.15
C MET A 67 -1.22 14.32 -15.41
N ASP A 68 -0.63 15.50 -15.26
CA ASP A 68 0.29 16.08 -16.24
C ASP A 68 1.64 15.34 -16.26
N GLU A 69 2.55 15.73 -17.17
CA GLU A 69 3.86 15.08 -17.30
C GLU A 69 4.71 15.20 -16.03
N TYR A 70 4.58 16.33 -15.33
CA TYR A 70 5.27 16.56 -14.06
C TYR A 70 4.79 15.61 -12.96
N GLY A 71 3.48 15.51 -12.74
CA GLY A 71 2.88 14.61 -11.75
C GLY A 71 3.14 13.13 -12.06
N LYS A 72 3.14 12.74 -13.34
CA LYS A 72 3.55 11.40 -13.76
C LYS A 72 5.00 11.10 -13.41
N THR A 73 5.89 12.05 -13.64
CA THR A 73 7.32 11.92 -13.32
C THR A 73 7.55 11.80 -11.80
N MET A 74 6.84 12.60 -10.99
CA MET A 74 6.91 12.47 -9.53
C MET A 74 6.42 11.10 -9.05
N THR A 75 5.30 10.64 -9.60
CA THR A 75 4.75 9.32 -9.27
C THR A 75 5.73 8.21 -9.62
N LEU A 76 6.36 8.27 -10.79
CA LEU A 76 7.42 7.33 -11.21
C LEU A 76 8.62 7.32 -10.25
N LYS A 77 9.11 8.48 -9.85
CA LYS A 77 10.20 8.60 -8.87
C LYS A 77 9.80 7.99 -7.52
N ALA A 78 8.59 8.27 -7.04
CA ALA A 78 8.11 7.73 -5.78
C ALA A 78 7.93 6.20 -5.82
N VAL A 79 7.45 5.67 -6.95
CA VAL A 79 7.35 4.22 -7.17
C VAL A 79 8.73 3.58 -7.20
N ALA A 80 9.72 4.20 -7.85
CA ALA A 80 11.09 3.71 -7.87
C ALA A 80 11.69 3.64 -6.46
N VAL A 81 11.46 4.66 -5.62
CA VAL A 81 11.87 4.64 -4.21
C VAL A 81 11.20 3.49 -3.45
N GLY A 82 9.87 3.35 -3.58
CA GLY A 82 9.16 2.27 -2.90
C GLY A 82 9.63 0.87 -3.33
N PHE A 83 9.90 0.70 -4.62
CA PHE A 83 10.45 -0.53 -5.17
C PHE A 83 11.86 -0.83 -4.61
N MET A 84 12.76 0.16 -4.57
CA MET A 84 14.11 -0.02 -4.01
C MET A 84 14.06 -0.43 -2.54
N VAL A 85 13.18 0.18 -1.74
CA VAL A 85 13.00 -0.19 -0.32
C VAL A 85 12.54 -1.64 -0.17
N VAL A 86 11.52 -2.04 -0.93
CA VAL A 86 11.00 -3.42 -0.89
C VAL A 86 12.06 -4.44 -1.32
N MET A 87 12.76 -4.16 -2.43
CA MET A 87 13.84 -5.02 -2.92
C MET A 87 14.96 -5.15 -1.89
N GLY A 88 15.42 -4.03 -1.32
CA GLY A 88 16.46 -4.03 -0.31
C GLY A 88 16.09 -4.85 0.93
N LEU A 89 14.88 -4.65 1.47
CA LEU A 89 14.41 -5.46 2.60
C LEU A 89 14.27 -6.94 2.25
N SER A 90 13.78 -7.27 1.06
CA SER A 90 13.66 -8.66 0.61
C SER A 90 15.03 -9.33 0.51
N MET A 91 16.02 -8.63 -0.05
CA MET A 91 17.40 -9.11 -0.15
C MET A 91 18.05 -9.36 1.21
N ILE A 92 17.64 -8.62 2.26
CA ILE A 92 18.15 -8.82 3.62
C ILE A 92 17.37 -9.93 4.33
N TYR A 93 16.05 -9.96 4.18
CA TYR A 93 15.17 -10.86 4.92
C TYR A 93 15.36 -12.33 4.53
N PHE A 94 15.37 -12.66 3.23
CA PHE A 94 15.45 -14.07 2.81
C PHE A 94 16.74 -14.78 3.26
N PRO A 95 17.93 -14.16 3.19
CA PRO A 95 19.13 -14.74 3.80
C PRO A 95 19.02 -14.91 5.33
N LEU A 96 18.41 -13.96 6.03
CA LEU A 96 18.17 -14.06 7.47
C LEU A 96 17.17 -15.17 7.81
N GLU A 97 16.13 -15.35 6.99
CA GLU A 97 15.17 -16.44 7.12
C GLU A 97 15.87 -17.80 7.05
N ALA A 98 16.76 -17.97 6.06
CA ALA A 98 17.54 -19.19 5.91
C ALA A 98 18.54 -19.41 7.06
N ALA A 99 19.21 -18.35 7.53
CA ALA A 99 20.22 -18.44 8.58
C ALA A 99 19.62 -18.67 9.98
N PHE A 100 18.50 -18.01 10.30
CA PHE A 100 17.89 -18.00 11.64
C PHE A 100 16.60 -18.82 11.73
N LYS A 101 16.17 -19.48 10.65
CA LYS A 101 14.91 -20.23 10.56
C LYS A 101 13.70 -19.37 10.97
N LEU A 102 13.67 -18.13 10.49
CA LEU A 102 12.53 -17.23 10.73
C LEU A 102 11.27 -17.78 10.07
N PRO A 103 10.07 -17.42 10.57
CA PRO A 103 8.84 -17.74 9.87
C PRO A 103 8.80 -17.08 8.48
N PRO A 104 8.11 -17.67 7.49
CA PRO A 104 8.02 -17.10 6.15
C PRO A 104 7.45 -15.68 6.18
N LEU A 105 8.06 -14.74 5.45
CA LEU A 105 7.57 -13.37 5.38
C LEU A 105 6.19 -13.34 4.68
N PRO A 106 5.13 -12.89 5.37
CA PRO A 106 3.84 -12.77 4.73
C PRO A 106 3.87 -11.69 3.64
N LEU A 107 3.36 -11.99 2.44
CA LEU A 107 3.34 -11.05 1.30
C LEU A 107 2.67 -9.70 1.61
N TRP A 108 1.71 -9.67 2.53
CA TRP A 108 1.05 -8.44 2.94
C TRP A 108 2.00 -7.46 3.63
N VAL A 109 3.04 -7.95 4.33
CA VAL A 109 4.06 -7.10 4.97
C VAL A 109 4.85 -6.34 3.91
N ILE A 110 5.29 -7.05 2.86
CA ILE A 110 5.99 -6.45 1.72
C ILE A 110 5.12 -5.37 1.09
N TRP A 111 3.82 -5.65 0.92
CA TRP A 111 2.88 -4.69 0.35
C TRP A 111 2.69 -3.43 1.22
N VAL A 112 2.57 -3.58 2.54
CA VAL A 112 2.46 -2.45 3.48
C VAL A 112 3.72 -1.57 3.41
N VAL A 113 4.90 -2.19 3.41
CA VAL A 113 6.17 -1.48 3.30
C VAL A 113 6.27 -0.71 1.99
N GLY A 114 5.98 -1.36 0.86
CA GLY A 114 6.03 -0.73 -0.46
C GLY A 114 5.05 0.44 -0.57
N SER A 115 3.83 0.27 -0.07
CA SER A 115 2.80 1.31 -0.09
C SER A 115 3.16 2.50 0.80
N THR A 116 3.73 2.24 1.97
CA THR A 116 4.15 3.26 2.94
C THR A 116 5.34 4.08 2.41
N SER A 117 6.36 3.39 1.89
CA SER A 117 7.54 4.05 1.29
C SER A 117 7.16 4.89 0.07
N TYR A 118 6.31 4.39 -0.81
CA TYR A 118 5.71 5.16 -1.90
C TYR A 118 4.98 6.41 -1.38
N GLY A 119 4.12 6.27 -0.37
CA GLY A 119 3.35 7.37 0.20
C GLY A 119 4.25 8.46 0.80
N ILE A 120 5.29 8.07 1.53
CA ILE A 120 6.30 8.99 2.06
C ILE A 120 7.03 9.70 0.93
N ALA A 121 7.50 8.97 -0.08
CA ALA A 121 8.23 9.54 -1.21
C ALA A 121 7.37 10.55 -2.00
N MET A 122 6.09 10.24 -2.23
CA MET A 122 5.12 11.17 -2.80
C MET A 122 4.95 12.41 -1.93
N GLY A 123 4.80 12.23 -0.61
CA GLY A 123 4.66 13.32 0.34
C GLY A 123 5.85 14.28 0.32
N VAL A 124 7.07 13.74 0.28
CA VAL A 124 8.31 14.53 0.20
C VAL A 124 8.38 15.28 -1.13
N GLN A 125 8.22 14.57 -2.26
CA GLN A 125 8.31 15.18 -3.59
C GLN A 125 7.26 16.29 -3.81
N SER A 126 6.03 16.10 -3.32
CA SER A 126 4.98 17.11 -3.45
C SER A 126 5.26 18.42 -2.71
N ARG A 127 6.17 18.41 -1.72
CA ARG A 127 6.61 19.62 -1.01
C ARG A 127 7.74 20.32 -1.75
N THR A 128 8.67 19.56 -2.31
CA THR A 128 9.84 20.12 -3.03
C THR A 128 9.47 20.73 -4.37
N GLY A 129 8.34 20.35 -4.97
CA GLY A 129 7.84 20.93 -6.22
C GLY A 129 6.98 22.19 -6.09
N ALA A 130 6.74 22.66 -4.86
CA ALA A 130 5.92 23.85 -4.58
C ALA A 130 6.75 25.12 -4.31
N GLU A 131 8.08 25.01 -4.39
CA GLU A 131 9.06 26.11 -4.38
C GLU A 131 9.47 26.45 -5.82
#